data_AF-A0A1Y2KYC8-F1
#
_entry.id   AF-A0A1Y2KYC8-F1
#
_cell.length_a   1.000
_cell.length_b   1.000
_cell.length_c   1.000
_cell.angle_alpha   90.00
_cell.angle_beta   90.00
_cell.angle_gamma   90.00
#
_symmetry.space_group_name_H-M   'P 1'
#
loop_
_entity.id
_entity.type
_entity.pdbx_description
1 polymer ?
#
loop_
_entity_poly.entity_id
_entity_poly.type
_entity_poly.pdbx_seq_one_letter_code
_entity_poly.pdbx_strand_id
1 'polypeptide(L)'
;MITTTRLSRVCLALAGISPFVLTGCQTLPTGDVATSPDRLPPTLVMPSRPAMADDWSDGLPVIYNQVAGCLNADPTPPARVVDAGQNGDGQIVIDMMGDSGSYMRCVSDPSGKSKPVLFDQAVPDNVPGPVYTATPYPPPKSPNATICYEHLPVLDKTGWQLGWLSYALKQGQCSDRTVAHP
;
A
#
# COMPACT_ATOMS: atom_id res chain seq x y z
N MET A 1 27.40 27.79 -4.36
CA MET A 1 26.39 28.29 -3.42
C MET A 1 26.49 27.44 -2.16
N ILE A 2 26.93 28.03 -1.05
CA ILE A 2 27.12 27.35 0.23
C ILE A 2 25.81 27.51 1.00
N THR A 3 25.12 26.41 1.31
CA THR A 3 23.88 26.44 2.11
C THR A 3 24.17 25.80 3.46
N THR A 4 24.36 26.67 4.45
CA THR A 4 24.59 26.35 5.87
C THR A 4 23.36 25.74 6.52
N THR A 5 23.50 24.54 7.08
CA THR A 5 22.49 23.87 7.92
C THR A 5 22.61 24.37 9.36
N ARG A 6 21.56 24.98 9.92
CA ARG A 6 21.51 25.39 11.34
C ARG A 6 21.18 24.18 12.22
N LEU A 7 22.10 23.82 13.13
CA LEU A 7 21.80 22.93 14.25
C LEU A 7 21.21 23.75 15.41
N SER A 8 19.94 23.50 15.75
CA SER A 8 19.34 24.01 16.98
C SER A 8 19.57 22.99 18.11
N ARG A 9 20.39 23.36 19.11
CA ARG A 9 20.54 22.61 20.36
C ARG A 9 19.49 23.10 21.37
N VAL A 10 18.63 22.22 21.85
CA VAL A 10 17.78 22.47 23.02
C VAL A 10 18.30 21.60 24.16
N CYS A 11 18.85 22.23 25.20
CA CYS A 11 19.22 21.55 26.45
C CYS A 11 18.11 21.81 27.49
N LEU A 12 17.43 20.75 27.93
CA LEU A 12 16.58 20.77 29.12
C LEU A 12 17.46 20.47 30.33
N ALA A 13 17.62 21.45 31.23
CA ALA A 13 18.29 21.27 32.51
C ALA A 13 17.23 20.88 33.58
N LEU A 14 17.30 19.64 34.07
CA LEU A 14 16.59 19.21 35.28
C LEU A 14 17.62 19.16 36.42
N ALA A 15 17.47 20.08 37.38
CA ALA A 15 18.25 20.10 38.61
C ALA A 15 17.67 19.08 39.60
N GLY A 16 18.47 18.10 40.04
CA GLY A 16 18.04 17.07 40.98
C GLY A 16 19.14 16.08 41.39
N ILE A 17 20.02 16.53 42.29
CA ILE A 17 20.80 15.81 43.32
C ILE A 17 20.98 14.27 43.13
N SER A 18 22.07 13.84 42.47
CA SER A 18 22.71 12.52 42.65
C SER A 18 24.12 12.51 42.00
N PRO A 19 25.15 11.89 42.62
CA PRO A 19 26.53 11.98 42.14
C PRO A 19 26.93 10.91 41.08
N PHE A 20 25.98 10.20 40.49
CA PHE A 20 26.22 9.30 39.36
C PHE A 20 25.50 9.82 38.13
N VAL A 21 26.17 10.67 37.35
CA VAL A 21 25.70 11.05 36.01
C VAL A 21 26.55 10.30 34.99
N LEU A 22 26.11 9.08 34.66
CA LEU A 22 26.47 8.47 33.39
C LEU A 22 25.86 9.34 32.30
N THR A 23 26.70 10.10 31.61
CA THR A 23 26.33 10.89 30.43
C THR A 23 26.05 9.95 29.25
N GLY A 24 24.94 9.23 29.32
CA GLY A 24 24.40 8.47 28.20
C GLY A 24 23.43 9.35 27.42
N CYS A 25 23.92 10.12 26.44
CA CYS A 25 23.06 10.57 25.36
C CYS A 25 22.56 9.33 24.63
N GLN A 26 21.38 8.83 25.01
CA GLN A 26 20.68 7.83 24.22
C GLN A 26 20.14 8.56 22.99
N THR A 27 20.91 8.54 21.92
CA THR A 27 20.38 8.70 20.58
C THR A 27 19.37 7.58 20.38
N LEU A 28 18.10 7.87 20.60
CA LEU A 28 17.02 7.09 20.00
C LEU A 28 17.34 7.05 18.51
N PRO A 29 17.50 5.87 17.89
CA PRO A 29 17.44 5.80 16.45
C PRO A 29 16.03 6.26 16.09
N THR A 30 15.89 7.53 15.70
CA THR A 30 14.83 7.95 14.81
C THR A 30 14.94 7.00 13.66
N GLY A 31 14.05 5.99 13.63
CA GLY A 31 14.01 5.01 12.56
C GLY A 31 13.98 5.81 11.28
N ASP A 32 15.10 5.81 10.58
CA ASP A 32 15.22 6.38 9.26
C ASP A 32 14.14 5.66 8.46
N VAL A 33 13.03 6.36 8.21
CA VAL A 33 12.26 6.15 7.00
C VAL A 33 13.23 6.56 5.90
N ALA A 34 14.18 5.66 5.61
CA ALA A 34 15.02 5.72 4.45
C ALA A 34 14.05 5.50 3.29
N THR A 35 13.48 6.60 2.81
CA THR A 35 13.00 6.73 1.45
C THR A 35 14.14 6.31 0.56
N SER A 36 14.17 5.02 0.19
CA SER A 36 15.18 4.47 -0.71
C SER A 36 14.90 5.04 -2.10
N PRO A 37 15.74 5.96 -2.63
CA PRO A 37 15.41 6.70 -3.84
C PRO A 37 15.66 5.90 -5.14
N ASP A 38 16.19 4.68 -5.05
CA ASP A 38 16.67 3.91 -6.21
C ASP A 38 16.26 2.43 -6.16
N ARG A 39 15.07 2.12 -5.63
CA ARG A 39 14.55 0.76 -5.76
C ARG A 39 14.09 0.55 -7.20
N LEU A 40 14.93 -0.13 -8.01
CA LEU A 40 14.47 -0.87 -9.19
C LEU A 40 13.13 -1.55 -8.85
N PRO A 41 12.14 -1.59 -9.78
CA PRO A 41 10.84 -2.19 -9.51
C PRO A 41 11.05 -3.50 -8.77
N PRO A 42 10.47 -3.67 -7.57
CA PRO A 42 10.69 -4.88 -6.81
C PRO A 42 10.23 -6.03 -7.68
N THR A 43 11.13 -6.99 -7.94
CA THR A 43 10.72 -8.25 -8.52
C THR A 43 9.79 -8.91 -7.52
N LEU A 44 8.49 -8.89 -7.83
CA LEU A 44 7.45 -9.43 -6.96
C LEU A 44 7.47 -10.95 -7.02
N VAL A 45 7.34 -11.57 -5.84
CA VAL A 45 7.00 -12.98 -5.72
C VAL A 45 5.50 -13.04 -5.50
N MET A 46 4.78 -13.49 -6.52
CA MET A 46 3.34 -13.67 -6.43
C MET A 46 3.02 -14.91 -5.58
N PRO A 47 2.05 -14.84 -4.66
CA PRO A 47 1.64 -15.99 -3.86
C PRO A 47 1.04 -17.10 -4.75
N SER A 48 1.07 -18.35 -4.30
CA SER A 48 0.28 -19.43 -4.91
C SER A 48 -1.20 -19.13 -4.68
N ARG A 49 -1.99 -19.04 -5.76
CA ARG A 49 -3.38 -18.54 -5.71
C ARG A 49 -4.37 -19.64 -6.10
N PRO A 50 -5.63 -19.60 -5.59
CA PRO A 50 -6.70 -20.46 -6.08
C PRO A 50 -6.88 -20.29 -7.60
N ALA A 51 -7.36 -21.32 -8.30
CA ALA A 51 -7.54 -21.39 -9.77
C ALA A 51 -8.57 -20.39 -10.37
N MET A 52 -8.90 -19.30 -9.68
CA MET A 52 -9.94 -18.32 -10.04
C MET A 52 -9.43 -17.04 -10.74
N ALA A 53 -8.13 -16.89 -11.03
CA ALA A 53 -7.55 -15.57 -11.28
C ALA A 53 -6.98 -15.37 -12.69
N ASP A 54 -7.78 -15.45 -13.76
CA ASP A 54 -7.49 -14.64 -14.95
C ASP A 54 -7.93 -13.20 -14.65
N ASP A 55 -7.30 -12.58 -13.65
CA ASP A 55 -7.63 -11.24 -13.15
C ASP A 55 -6.44 -10.28 -13.27
N TRP A 56 -6.69 -9.00 -13.01
CA TRP A 56 -5.68 -7.95 -13.18
C TRP A 56 -4.42 -8.17 -12.31
N SER A 57 -4.52 -8.88 -11.19
CA SER A 57 -3.41 -9.05 -10.25
C SER A 57 -2.28 -9.90 -10.81
N ASP A 58 -2.52 -10.68 -11.87
CA ASP A 58 -1.46 -11.35 -12.62
C ASP A 58 -0.52 -10.37 -13.32
N GLY A 59 -1.03 -9.21 -13.71
CA GLY A 59 -0.23 -8.11 -14.24
C GLY A 59 0.55 -7.36 -13.17
N LEU A 60 0.28 -7.56 -11.87
CA LEU A 60 0.84 -6.76 -10.78
C LEU A 60 2.38 -6.67 -10.80
N PRO A 61 3.16 -7.74 -11.05
CA PRO A 61 4.62 -7.63 -11.17
C PRO A 61 5.08 -6.67 -12.26
N VAL A 62 4.29 -6.53 -13.33
CA VAL A 62 4.58 -5.64 -14.46
C VAL A 62 4.16 -4.20 -14.16
N ILE A 63 3.01 -4.01 -13.52
CA ILE A 63 2.42 -2.68 -13.27
C ILE A 63 2.64 -2.14 -11.84
N TYR A 64 3.51 -2.78 -11.05
CA TYR A 64 3.67 -2.46 -9.62
C TYR A 64 4.03 -0.99 -9.37
N ASN A 65 4.93 -0.43 -10.18
CA ASN A 65 5.37 0.96 -9.99
C ASN A 65 4.22 1.95 -10.23
N GLN A 66 3.35 1.66 -11.20
CA GLN A 66 2.16 2.45 -11.50
C GLN A 66 1.15 2.34 -10.35
N VAL A 67 0.92 1.13 -9.84
CA VAL A 67 0.09 0.89 -8.66
C VAL A 67 0.60 1.68 -7.45
N ALA A 68 1.89 1.58 -7.13
CA ALA A 68 2.50 2.31 -6.03
C ALA A 68 2.41 3.83 -6.24
N GLY A 69 2.63 4.32 -7.47
CA GLY A 69 2.50 5.73 -7.81
C GLY A 69 1.08 6.26 -7.62
N CYS A 70 0.07 5.49 -8.03
CA CYS A 70 -1.35 5.84 -7.87
C CYS A 70 -1.76 5.88 -6.40
N LEU A 71 -1.42 4.85 -5.64
CA LEU A 71 -1.73 4.78 -4.21
C LEU A 71 -1.07 5.91 -3.40
N ASN A 72 0.16 6.31 -3.78
CA ASN A 72 0.86 7.42 -3.14
C ASN A 72 0.31 8.80 -3.54
N ALA A 73 -0.37 8.89 -4.69
CA ALA A 73 -0.98 10.14 -5.15
C ALA A 73 -2.39 10.35 -4.57
N ASP A 74 -3.02 9.29 -4.05
CA ASP A 74 -4.36 9.33 -3.47
C ASP A 74 -4.43 10.29 -2.25
N PRO A 75 -5.40 11.21 -2.19
CA PRO A 75 -5.54 12.16 -1.10
C PRO A 75 -6.21 11.57 0.14
N THR A 76 -6.73 10.35 0.07
CA THR A 76 -7.54 9.67 1.09
C THR A 76 -6.99 8.29 1.47
N PRO A 77 -5.72 8.19 1.90
CA PRO A 77 -5.18 6.91 2.35
C PRO A 77 -5.89 6.39 3.62
N PRO A 78 -6.10 5.08 3.77
CA PRO A 78 -5.72 4.03 2.82
C PRO A 78 -6.67 3.95 1.63
N ALA A 79 -6.08 4.05 0.44
CA ALA A 79 -6.71 3.61 -0.79
C ALA A 79 -6.25 2.20 -1.13
N ARG A 80 -7.10 1.48 -1.85
CA ARG A 80 -6.89 0.08 -2.24
C ARG A 80 -7.13 -0.05 -3.72
N VAL A 81 -6.28 -0.79 -4.42
CA VAL A 81 -6.53 -1.07 -5.83
C VAL A 81 -7.56 -2.17 -5.92
N VAL A 82 -8.57 -1.96 -6.74
CA VAL A 82 -9.65 -2.91 -6.95
C VAL A 82 -9.70 -3.41 -8.38
N ASP A 83 -9.23 -2.62 -9.35
CA ASP A 83 -9.07 -3.06 -10.73
C ASP A 83 -7.84 -2.40 -11.36
N ALA A 84 -7.23 -3.06 -12.33
CA ALA A 84 -6.16 -2.47 -13.12
C ALA A 84 -6.08 -3.06 -14.53
N GLY A 85 -5.64 -2.25 -15.48
CA GLY A 85 -5.48 -2.68 -16.86
C GLY A 85 -4.78 -1.64 -17.72
N GLN A 86 -4.92 -1.81 -19.02
CA GLN A 86 -4.36 -0.90 -20.01
C GLN A 86 -5.49 -0.38 -20.90
N ASN A 87 -5.52 0.93 -21.15
CA ASN A 87 -6.48 1.53 -22.09
C ASN A 87 -5.99 1.41 -23.55
N GLY A 88 -6.82 1.85 -24.50
CA GLY A 88 -6.50 1.79 -25.93
C GLY A 88 -5.27 2.63 -26.35
N ASP A 89 -4.88 3.60 -25.54
CA ASP A 89 -3.69 4.44 -25.75
C ASP A 89 -2.42 3.87 -25.10
N GLY A 90 -2.54 2.67 -24.51
CA GLY A 90 -1.43 1.99 -23.85
C GLY A 90 -1.14 2.48 -22.43
N GLN A 91 -1.90 3.42 -21.87
CA GLN A 91 -1.73 3.90 -20.51
C GLN A 91 -2.24 2.88 -19.50
N ILE A 92 -1.62 2.84 -18.32
CA ILE A 92 -2.08 1.98 -17.23
C ILE A 92 -3.21 2.69 -16.49
N VAL A 93 -4.35 2.04 -16.42
CA VAL A 93 -5.55 2.50 -15.70
C VAL A 93 -5.70 1.67 -14.46
N ILE A 94 -5.80 2.32 -13.30
CA ILE A 94 -5.90 1.68 -11.99
C ILE A 94 -7.09 2.29 -11.27
N ASP A 95 -8.08 1.48 -10.95
CA ASP A 95 -9.21 1.90 -10.16
C ASP A 95 -8.96 1.61 -8.68
N MET A 96 -9.20 2.63 -7.86
CA MET A 96 -8.91 2.64 -6.43
C MET A 96 -10.16 2.96 -5.62
N MET A 97 -10.29 2.30 -4.48
CA MET A 97 -11.34 2.57 -3.51
C MET A 97 -10.72 2.95 -2.17
N GLY A 98 -11.14 4.10 -1.63
CA GLY A 98 -10.80 4.53 -0.27
C GLY A 98 -11.73 3.89 0.77
N ASP A 99 -11.28 3.84 2.02
CA ASP A 99 -12.11 3.33 3.14
C ASP A 99 -13.38 4.19 3.38
N SER A 100 -13.43 5.43 2.89
CA SER A 100 -14.61 6.29 2.91
C SER A 100 -15.66 5.94 1.85
N GLY A 101 -15.36 4.99 0.96
CA GLY A 101 -16.17 4.67 -0.22
C GLY A 101 -15.91 5.60 -1.42
N SER A 102 -14.90 6.47 -1.35
CA SER A 102 -14.42 7.21 -2.53
C SER A 102 -13.93 6.22 -3.59
N TYR A 103 -14.26 6.50 -4.85
CA TYR A 103 -13.81 5.71 -5.99
C TYR A 103 -13.09 6.62 -6.96
N MET A 104 -11.83 6.29 -7.23
CA MET A 104 -10.97 7.08 -8.08
C MET A 104 -10.32 6.23 -9.15
N ARG A 105 -10.30 6.76 -10.37
CA ARG A 105 -9.51 6.22 -11.46
C ARG A 105 -8.20 6.96 -11.54
N CYS A 106 -7.12 6.22 -11.46
CA CYS A 106 -5.77 6.69 -11.68
C CYS A 106 -5.29 6.28 -13.07
N VAL A 107 -4.71 7.23 -13.81
CA VAL A 107 -4.06 6.97 -15.09
C VAL A 107 -2.57 7.27 -14.94
N SER A 108 -1.75 6.26 -15.24
CA SER A 108 -0.29 6.34 -15.17
C SER A 108 0.34 6.00 -16.52
N ASP A 109 1.50 6.59 -16.79
CA ASP A 109 2.26 6.23 -17.97
C ASP A 109 2.83 4.79 -17.86
N PRO A 110 3.10 4.11 -18.99
CA PRO A 110 3.56 2.73 -18.98
C PRO A 110 4.89 2.49 -18.26
N SER A 111 5.71 3.53 -18.06
CA SER A 111 6.96 3.44 -17.31
C SER A 111 6.79 3.68 -15.81
N GLY A 112 5.66 4.24 -15.38
CA GLY A 112 5.36 4.56 -13.98
C GLY A 112 6.28 5.64 -13.40
N LYS A 113 6.85 6.49 -14.26
CA LYS A 113 7.83 7.52 -13.86
C LYS A 113 7.24 8.91 -13.74
N SER A 114 6.14 9.18 -14.44
CA SER A 114 5.44 10.46 -14.40
C SER A 114 4.45 10.47 -13.24
N LYS A 115 4.13 11.67 -12.75
CA LYS A 115 3.07 11.84 -11.77
C LYS A 115 1.75 11.36 -12.39
N PRO A 116 1.03 10.42 -11.76
CA PRO A 116 -0.25 9.96 -12.28
C PRO A 116 -1.32 11.04 -12.19
N VAL A 117 -2.37 10.89 -13.01
CA VAL A 117 -3.55 11.76 -13.00
C VAL A 117 -4.71 10.99 -12.36
N LEU A 118 -5.41 11.65 -11.44
CA LEU A 118 -6.53 11.08 -10.69
C LEU A 118 -7.85 11.71 -11.14
N PHE A 119 -8.88 10.87 -11.25
CA PHE A 119 -10.23 11.26 -11.60
C PHE A 119 -11.20 10.66 -10.59
N ASP A 120 -12.07 11.48 -10.01
CA ASP A 120 -13.21 10.97 -9.24
C ASP A 120 -14.16 10.23 -10.18
N GLN A 121 -14.67 9.09 -9.74
CA GLN A 121 -15.53 8.21 -10.52
C GLN A 121 -16.72 7.74 -9.65
N ALA A 122 -17.81 7.36 -10.31
CA ALA A 122 -18.87 6.62 -9.64
C ALA A 122 -18.42 5.18 -9.39
N VAL A 123 -18.74 4.63 -8.22
CA VAL A 123 -18.51 3.22 -7.91
C VAL A 123 -19.34 2.36 -8.89
N PRO A 124 -18.74 1.40 -9.60
CA PRO A 124 -19.49 0.48 -10.44
C PRO A 124 -20.35 -0.48 -9.60
N ASP A 125 -21.47 -0.95 -10.17
CA ASP A 125 -22.39 -1.88 -9.49
C ASP A 125 -21.71 -3.17 -9.02
N ASN A 126 -20.65 -3.59 -9.73
CA ASN A 126 -19.77 -4.69 -9.34
C ASN A 126 -18.32 -4.23 -9.46
N VAL A 127 -17.55 -4.43 -8.39
CA VAL A 127 -16.11 -4.19 -8.37
C VAL A 127 -15.41 -5.53 -8.60
N PRO A 128 -14.78 -5.74 -9.77
CA PRO A 128 -14.23 -7.04 -10.14
C PRO A 128 -12.88 -7.31 -9.46
N GLY A 129 -12.66 -8.55 -9.05
CA GLY A 129 -11.31 -9.08 -8.80
C GLY A 129 -10.66 -8.65 -7.49
N PRO A 130 -9.47 -9.18 -7.19
CA PRO A 130 -8.86 -9.08 -5.87
C PRO A 130 -8.56 -7.64 -5.49
N VAL A 131 -8.64 -7.37 -4.19
CA VAL A 131 -8.29 -6.07 -3.64
C VAL A 131 -6.83 -6.08 -3.21
N TYR A 132 -6.01 -5.20 -3.79
CA TYR A 132 -4.65 -4.97 -3.33
C TYR A 132 -4.60 -3.83 -2.31
N THR A 133 -3.98 -4.10 -1.17
CA THR A 133 -3.71 -3.09 -0.13
C THR A 133 -2.22 -3.03 0.13
N ALA A 134 -1.62 -1.85 -0.04
CA ALA A 134 -0.20 -1.64 0.22
C ALA A 134 0.10 -1.58 1.73
N THR A 135 1.31 -2.01 2.11
CA THR A 135 1.85 -1.72 3.45
C THR A 135 1.98 -0.19 3.66
N PRO A 136 1.81 0.32 4.89
CA PRO A 136 1.67 -0.42 6.15
C PRO A 136 0.22 -0.80 6.50
N TYR A 137 -0.73 -0.62 5.60
CA TYR A 137 -2.14 -0.77 5.91
C TYR A 137 -2.55 -2.25 6.08
N PRO A 138 -3.47 -2.55 7.00
CA PRO A 138 -3.98 -3.90 7.18
C PRO A 138 -4.83 -4.31 5.97
N PRO A 139 -4.93 -5.63 5.69
CA PRO A 139 -5.80 -6.13 4.64
C PRO A 139 -7.25 -5.66 4.85
N PRO A 140 -8.03 -5.49 3.78
CA PRO A 140 -9.39 -4.98 3.85
C PRO A 140 -10.25 -5.91 4.67
N LYS A 141 -11.08 -5.32 5.54
CA LYS A 141 -12.17 -6.05 6.17
C LYS A 141 -13.28 -6.20 5.16
N SER A 142 -14.02 -7.30 5.24
CA SER A 142 -15.20 -7.45 4.41
C SER A 142 -16.27 -6.42 4.77
N PRO A 143 -16.81 -5.66 3.79
CA PRO A 143 -17.91 -4.74 4.04
C PRO A 143 -19.24 -5.48 4.25
N ASN A 144 -19.31 -6.77 3.94
CA ASN A 144 -20.50 -7.59 4.04
C ASN A 144 -20.18 -8.88 4.81
N ALA A 145 -20.91 -9.15 5.90
CA ALA A 145 -20.72 -10.33 6.73
C ALA A 145 -20.86 -11.68 5.98
N THR A 146 -21.44 -11.67 4.77
CA THR A 146 -21.57 -12.85 3.90
C THR A 146 -20.41 -13.03 2.91
N ILE A 147 -19.54 -12.03 2.78
CA ILE A 147 -18.32 -12.07 1.96
C ILE A 147 -17.14 -12.27 2.90
N CYS A 148 -16.32 -13.28 2.63
CA CYS A 148 -15.08 -13.52 3.37
C CYS A 148 -13.90 -13.29 2.45
N TYR A 149 -12.79 -12.78 2.98
CA TYR A 149 -11.58 -12.58 2.18
C TYR A 149 -10.50 -13.58 2.57
N GLU A 150 -9.83 -14.15 1.57
CA GLU A 150 -8.52 -14.76 1.72
C GLU A 150 -7.45 -13.72 1.41
N HIS A 151 -6.57 -13.45 2.38
CA HIS A 151 -5.50 -12.48 2.25
C HIS A 151 -4.18 -13.20 1.99
N LEU A 152 -3.59 -12.92 0.83
CA LEU A 152 -2.29 -13.44 0.44
C LEU A 152 -1.26 -12.31 0.49
N PRO A 153 -0.13 -12.48 1.20
CA PRO A 153 0.90 -11.45 1.24
C PRO A 153 1.55 -11.31 -0.14
N VAL A 154 1.78 -10.07 -0.57
CA VAL A 154 2.62 -9.76 -1.73
C VAL A 154 4.01 -9.45 -1.21
N LEU A 155 4.99 -10.25 -1.62
CA LEU A 155 6.38 -10.14 -1.18
C LEU A 155 7.26 -9.69 -2.35
N ASP A 156 8.35 -9.00 -2.05
CA ASP A 156 9.45 -8.90 -3.00
C ASP A 156 10.40 -10.11 -2.91
N LYS A 157 11.36 -10.17 -3.83
CA LYS A 157 12.41 -11.21 -3.85
C LYS A 157 13.25 -11.34 -2.58
N THR A 158 13.25 -10.33 -1.71
CA THR A 158 13.98 -10.35 -0.42
C THR A 158 13.12 -10.91 0.72
N GLY A 159 11.85 -11.22 0.45
CA GLY A 159 10.87 -11.63 1.45
C GLY A 159 10.24 -10.45 2.19
N TRP A 160 10.51 -9.21 1.77
CA TRP A 160 9.87 -8.04 2.35
C TRP A 160 8.43 -7.93 1.87
N GLN A 161 7.50 -7.70 2.79
CA GLN A 161 6.09 -7.57 2.46
C GLN A 161 5.77 -6.17 1.92
N LEU A 162 5.16 -6.13 0.75
CA LEU A 162 4.75 -4.91 0.05
C LEU A 162 3.25 -4.62 0.19
N GLY A 163 2.45 -5.66 0.46
CA GLY A 163 1.02 -5.52 0.65
C GLY A 163 0.30 -6.84 0.81
N TRP A 164 -1.00 -6.80 0.51
CA TRP A 164 -1.92 -7.93 0.58
C TRP A 164 -2.78 -7.95 -0.68
N LEU A 165 -2.91 -9.12 -1.31
CA LEU A 165 -3.98 -9.40 -2.26
C LEU A 165 -5.11 -10.11 -1.54
N SER A 166 -6.32 -9.59 -1.66
CA SER A 166 -7.49 -10.08 -0.93
C SER A 166 -8.55 -10.59 -1.89
N TYR A 167 -8.81 -11.88 -1.85
CA TYR A 167 -9.76 -12.58 -2.73
C TYR A 167 -11.05 -12.86 -2.01
N ALA A 168 -12.18 -12.44 -2.57
CA ALA A 168 -13.49 -12.80 -2.03
C ALA A 168 -13.71 -14.32 -2.18
N LEU A 169 -14.00 -14.99 -1.07
CA LEU A 169 -14.35 -16.40 -1.01
C LEU A 169 -15.83 -16.62 -1.32
N LYS A 170 -16.16 -17.79 -1.86
CA LYS A 170 -17.56 -18.18 -2.09
C LYS A 170 -18.28 -18.40 -0.74
N GLN A 171 -19.58 -18.09 -0.72
CA GLN A 171 -20.44 -18.33 0.45
C GLN A 171 -20.29 -19.77 0.96
N GLY A 172 -20.08 -19.93 2.27
CA GLY A 172 -19.91 -21.23 2.94
C GLY A 172 -18.46 -21.62 3.26
N GLN A 173 -17.45 -20.89 2.77
CA GLN A 173 -16.02 -21.14 3.06
C GLN A 173 -15.45 -20.26 4.19
N CYS A 174 -16.32 -19.62 4.96
CA CYS A 174 -15.98 -18.62 5.97
C CYS A 174 -15.55 -19.19 7.34
N SER A 175 -15.49 -20.51 7.52
CA SER A 175 -15.47 -21.14 8.86
C SER A 175 -14.28 -20.80 9.74
N ASP A 176 -13.14 -20.35 9.17
CA ASP A 176 -11.89 -20.18 9.94
C ASP A 176 -11.09 -18.89 9.63
N ARG A 177 -11.65 -17.88 8.93
CA ARG A 177 -10.88 -16.68 8.51
C ARG A 177 -11.69 -15.39 8.56
N THR A 178 -10.98 -14.27 8.73
CA THR A 178 -11.42 -12.92 9.13
C THR A 178 -12.83 -12.54 8.67
N VAL A 179 -13.81 -12.79 9.55
CA VAL A 179 -15.14 -12.19 9.47
C VAL A 179 -15.07 -10.84 10.15
N ALA A 180 -15.48 -9.77 9.46
CA ALA A 180 -15.66 -8.47 10.09
C ALA A 180 -16.90 -8.57 11.00
N HIS A 181 -16.72 -8.40 12.30
CA HIS A 181 -17.84 -8.11 13.20
C HIS A 181 -17.99 -6.58 13.35
N PRO A 182 -19.24 -6.07 13.32
CA PRO A 182 -19.54 -4.65 13.49
C PRO A 182 -19.08 -4.10 14.84
#